data_AF-A0A375H753-F1
#
_entry.id   AF-A0A375H753-F1
#
_cell.length_a   1.000
_cell.length_b   1.000
_cell.length_c   1.000
_cell.angle_alpha   90.00
_cell.angle_beta   90.00
_cell.angle_gamma   90.00
#
_symmetry.space_group_name_H-M   'P 1'
#
loop_
_entity.id
_entity.type
_entity.pdbx_description
1 polymer ?
#
loop_
_entity_poly.entity_id
_entity_poly.type
_entity_poly.pdbx_seq_one_letter_code
_entity_poly.pdbx_strand_id
1 'polypeptide(L)'
;MFWLYYLLPAAIAAAMVWSDYGALAGLAALIVVPALQSALLFWVSDRVTGMFATVPAEETPRPRPEVPLEVGEKARFKRLMLTDEAEGRCEATRRFYEDLMATIDKYVEVESGSEGSGAAMVSSMELADQQEAATHADDALVVFRSRDLAWSGFRFGNDSFRFRYWIISAVCFTDFLPAKGSGYYEVALEFKVSARDRPPGANAELYRSSRFELLLRRSDSRSEAIAAALTEIARVLGARYEYQSYMDA
;
A
#
# COMPACT_ATOMS: atom_id res chain seq x y z
N MET A 1 -25.57 11.70 -15.68
CA MET A 1 -26.25 12.81 -14.97
C MET A 1 -25.32 13.63 -14.06
N PHE A 2 -24.33 13.06 -13.39
CA PHE A 2 -23.40 13.81 -12.50
C PHE A 2 -22.61 14.95 -13.17
N TRP A 3 -22.17 14.76 -14.41
CA TRP A 3 -21.43 15.78 -15.17
C TRP A 3 -22.19 17.10 -15.37
N LEU A 4 -23.53 17.04 -15.42
CA LEU A 4 -24.36 18.24 -15.62
C LEU A 4 -24.38 19.13 -14.36
N TYR A 5 -24.38 18.51 -13.17
CA TYR A 5 -24.31 19.23 -11.90
C TYR A 5 -22.92 19.80 -11.62
N TYR A 6 -21.87 19.13 -12.10
CA TYR A 6 -20.49 19.59 -11.95
C TYR A 6 -20.20 20.87 -12.74
N LEU A 7 -20.76 20.99 -13.94
CA LEU A 7 -20.55 22.14 -14.84
C LEU A 7 -21.49 23.31 -14.56
N LEU A 8 -22.57 23.10 -13.79
CA LEU A 8 -23.57 24.13 -13.49
C LEU A 8 -22.96 25.40 -12.85
N PRO A 9 -22.04 25.31 -11.87
CA PRO A 9 -21.46 26.49 -11.24
C PRO A 9 -20.55 27.27 -12.20
N ALA A 10 -19.83 26.56 -13.07
CA ALA A 10 -19.01 27.17 -14.11
C ALA A 10 -19.87 27.90 -15.15
N ALA A 11 -21.00 27.32 -15.54
CA ALA A 11 -21.93 27.95 -16.48
C ALA A 11 -22.60 29.22 -15.90
N ILE A 12 -22.96 29.21 -14.62
CA ILE A 12 -23.53 30.38 -13.93
C ILE A 12 -22.50 31.50 -13.80
N ALA A 13 -21.27 31.17 -13.38
CA ALA A 13 -20.18 32.14 -13.28
C ALA A 13 -19.81 32.73 -14.65
N ALA A 14 -19.75 31.90 -15.70
CA ALA A 14 -19.49 32.35 -17.05
C ALA A 14 -20.58 33.31 -17.58
N ALA A 15 -21.86 33.04 -17.31
CA ALA A 15 -22.96 33.91 -17.73
C ALA A 15 -22.92 35.30 -17.06
N MET A 16 -22.61 35.35 -15.76
CA MET A 16 -22.47 36.61 -15.03
C MET A 16 -21.26 37.42 -15.50
N VAL A 17 -20.10 36.76 -15.62
CA VAL A 17 -18.84 37.42 -16.02
C VAL A 17 -18.88 37.85 -17.49
N TRP A 18 -19.58 37.11 -18.36
CA TRP A 18 -19.78 37.49 -19.75
C TRP A 18 -20.57 38.80 -19.88
N SER A 19 -21.62 38.98 -19.06
CA SER A 19 -22.45 40.19 -19.04
C SER A 19 -21.63 41.43 -18.68
N ASP A 20 -20.74 41.31 -17.71
CA ASP A 20 -20.09 42.48 -17.10
C ASP A 20 -18.66 42.74 -17.64
N TYR A 21 -17.99 41.70 -18.15
CA TYR A 21 -16.56 41.74 -18.52
C TYR A 21 -16.24 41.16 -19.90
N GLY A 22 -17.26 40.72 -20.64
CA GLY A 22 -17.13 40.27 -22.03
C GLY A 22 -16.72 38.81 -22.23
N ALA A 23 -16.76 38.38 -23.50
CA ALA A 23 -16.72 36.97 -23.91
C ALA A 23 -15.47 36.20 -23.44
N LEU A 24 -14.30 36.84 -23.45
CA LEU A 24 -13.04 36.21 -23.03
C LEU A 24 -12.99 35.93 -21.53
N ALA A 25 -13.57 36.82 -20.71
CA ALA A 25 -13.65 36.63 -19.26
C ALA A 25 -14.65 35.53 -18.89
N GLY A 26 -15.76 35.42 -19.64
CA GLY A 26 -16.71 34.30 -19.51
C GLY A 26 -16.11 32.94 -19.86
N LEU A 27 -15.29 32.85 -20.93
CA LEU A 27 -14.56 31.62 -21.28
C LEU A 27 -13.51 31.23 -20.25
N ALA A 28 -12.80 32.21 -19.67
CA ALA A 28 -11.85 31.95 -18.59
C ALA A 28 -12.54 31.36 -17.34
N ALA A 29 -13.73 31.84 -17.00
CA ALA A 29 -14.52 31.30 -15.90
C ALA A 29 -14.92 29.82 -16.11
N LEU A 30 -15.19 29.40 -17.35
CA LEU A 30 -15.47 28.00 -17.67
C LEU A 30 -14.30 27.04 -17.42
N ILE A 31 -13.06 27.55 -17.37
CA ILE A 31 -11.86 26.74 -17.13
C ILE A 31 -11.43 26.84 -15.66
N VAL A 32 -11.44 28.05 -15.10
CA VAL A 32 -10.95 28.30 -13.73
C VAL A 32 -11.88 27.70 -12.68
N VAL A 33 -13.20 27.77 -12.88
CA VAL A 33 -14.17 27.29 -11.88
C VAL A 33 -14.09 25.77 -11.72
N PRO A 34 -14.08 24.93 -12.79
CA PRO A 34 -13.90 23.49 -12.64
C PRO A 34 -12.53 23.10 -12.07
N ALA A 35 -11.45 23.82 -12.40
CA ALA A 35 -10.13 23.58 -11.84
C ALA A 35 -10.11 23.84 -10.33
N LEU A 36 -10.73 24.93 -9.89
CA LEU A 36 -10.84 25.26 -8.46
C LEU A 36 -11.78 24.29 -7.73
N GLN A 37 -12.88 23.87 -8.36
CA GLN A 37 -13.77 22.82 -7.81
C GLN A 37 -13.05 21.48 -7.70
N SER A 38 -12.20 21.11 -8.66
CA SER A 38 -11.38 19.91 -8.61
C SER A 38 -10.37 19.98 -7.46
N ALA A 39 -9.67 21.10 -7.32
CA ALA A 39 -8.72 21.33 -6.23
C ALA A 39 -9.42 21.32 -4.86
N LEU A 40 -10.60 21.92 -4.76
CA LEU A 40 -11.40 21.93 -3.54
C LEU A 40 -11.92 20.53 -3.21
N LEU A 41 -12.39 19.76 -4.19
CA LEU A 41 -12.83 18.38 -3.97
C LEU A 41 -11.66 17.49 -3.58
N PHE A 42 -10.47 17.67 -4.17
CA PHE A 42 -9.27 16.95 -3.79
C PHE A 42 -8.84 17.31 -2.35
N TRP A 43 -8.85 18.60 -2.01
CA TRP A 43 -8.55 19.09 -0.67
C TRP A 43 -9.57 18.64 0.37
N VAL A 44 -10.88 18.68 0.04
CA VAL A 44 -11.94 18.16 0.91
C VAL A 44 -11.82 16.66 1.03
N SER A 45 -11.52 15.92 -0.03
CA SER A 45 -11.28 14.47 0.04
C SER A 45 -10.12 14.18 0.98
N ASP A 46 -8.97 14.84 0.82
CA ASP A 46 -7.79 14.69 1.67
C ASP A 46 -8.10 15.02 3.15
N ARG A 47 -8.86 16.09 3.39
CA ARG A 47 -9.27 16.51 4.73
C ARG A 47 -10.35 15.61 5.34
N VAL A 48 -11.25 15.07 4.53
CA VAL A 48 -12.31 14.14 4.93
C VAL A 48 -11.69 12.78 5.28
N THR A 49 -10.72 12.32 4.51
CA THR A 49 -9.88 11.17 4.86
C THR A 49 -9.12 11.42 6.17
N GLY A 50 -8.62 12.64 6.41
CA GLY A 50 -7.96 13.01 7.67
C GLY A 50 -8.90 13.26 8.87
N MET A 51 -10.16 13.64 8.64
CA MET A 51 -11.13 14.02 9.70
C MET A 51 -12.06 12.88 10.10
N PHE A 52 -12.25 11.87 9.23
CA PHE A 52 -12.88 10.60 9.59
C PHE A 52 -11.90 9.58 10.18
N ALA A 53 -10.67 9.99 10.53
CA ALA A 53 -9.82 9.27 11.46
C ALA A 53 -10.44 9.35 12.88
N THR A 54 -11.53 8.63 13.09
CA THR A 54 -11.97 8.23 14.43
C THR A 54 -10.81 7.50 15.09
N VAL A 55 -10.52 7.86 16.35
CA VAL A 55 -9.51 7.22 17.19
C VAL A 55 -9.58 5.71 16.98
N PRO A 56 -8.51 5.05 16.49
CA PRO A 56 -8.54 3.63 16.26
C PRO A 56 -8.87 2.93 17.59
N ALA A 57 -9.81 2.00 17.56
CA ALA A 57 -9.92 1.02 18.64
C ALA A 57 -8.62 0.22 18.62
N GLU A 58 -7.70 0.57 19.51
CA GLU A 58 -6.37 -0.03 19.62
C GLU A 58 -6.51 -1.46 20.18
N GLU A 59 -7.01 -2.38 19.36
CA GLU A 59 -6.83 -3.81 19.59
C GLU A 59 -5.61 -4.25 18.79
N THR A 60 -4.44 -4.12 19.42
CA THR A 60 -3.24 -4.80 18.95
C THR A 60 -3.54 -6.30 18.92
N PRO A 61 -3.40 -6.99 17.78
CA PRO A 61 -3.60 -8.43 17.72
C PRO A 61 -2.74 -9.13 18.77
N ARG A 62 -3.31 -10.12 19.48
CA ARG A 62 -2.59 -10.85 20.54
C ARG A 62 -1.24 -11.34 20.02
N PRO A 63 -0.14 -11.13 20.77
CA PRO A 63 1.18 -11.61 20.35
C PRO A 63 1.14 -13.13 20.18
N ARG A 64 1.17 -13.60 18.93
CA ARG A 64 1.40 -15.01 18.61
C ARG A 64 2.85 -15.35 18.98
N PRO A 65 3.14 -16.60 19.40
CA PRO A 65 4.50 -17.04 19.71
C PRO A 65 5.45 -16.70 18.56
N GLU A 66 6.61 -16.15 18.89
CA GLU A 66 7.62 -15.78 17.90
C GLU A 66 8.06 -17.03 17.13
N VAL A 67 7.66 -17.13 15.86
CA VAL A 67 8.19 -18.16 14.98
C VAL A 67 9.53 -17.66 14.46
N PRO A 68 10.64 -18.38 14.70
CA PRO A 68 11.95 -17.97 14.24
C PRO A 68 11.98 -17.70 12.72
N LEU A 69 12.78 -16.72 12.32
CA LEU A 69 13.10 -16.51 10.91
C LEU A 69 13.93 -17.69 10.39
N GLU A 70 13.60 -18.12 9.19
CA GLU A 70 14.36 -19.12 8.47
C GLU A 70 15.72 -18.55 8.10
N VAL A 71 16.76 -19.38 8.21
CA VAL A 71 18.14 -18.99 7.98
C VAL A 71 18.59 -19.50 6.62
N GLY A 72 18.76 -18.59 5.68
CA GLY A 72 19.43 -18.84 4.41
C GLY A 72 20.91 -18.46 4.44
N GLU A 73 21.56 -18.72 3.31
CA GLU A 73 22.95 -18.40 3.02
C GLU A 73 23.18 -16.89 3.09
N LYS A 74 22.39 -16.11 2.34
CA LYS A 74 22.55 -14.64 2.21
C LYS A 74 21.58 -13.82 3.08
N ALA A 75 20.44 -14.38 3.42
CA ALA A 75 19.37 -13.69 4.12
C ALA A 75 18.69 -14.53 5.19
N ARG A 76 18.03 -13.85 6.12
CA ARG A 76 17.00 -14.43 6.97
C ARG A 76 15.65 -14.10 6.36
N PHE A 77 14.76 -15.07 6.28
CA PHE A 77 13.51 -14.90 5.55
C PHE A 77 12.33 -15.54 6.26
N LYS A 78 11.14 -15.21 5.75
CA LYS A 78 9.88 -15.83 6.17
C LYS A 78 8.99 -16.01 4.95
N ARG A 79 8.39 -17.18 4.85
CA ARG A 79 7.36 -17.50 3.85
C ARG A 79 5.99 -17.18 4.43
N LEU A 80 5.18 -16.49 3.64
CA LEU A 80 3.91 -15.94 4.08
C LEU A 80 2.82 -16.25 3.05
N MET A 81 1.67 -16.67 3.56
CA MET A 81 0.42 -16.74 2.81
C MET A 81 -0.38 -15.47 3.12
N LEU A 82 -0.77 -14.73 2.09
CA LEU A 82 -1.63 -13.56 2.27
C LEU A 82 -3.07 -13.98 2.63
N THR A 83 -3.51 -15.13 2.09
CA THR A 83 -4.86 -15.68 2.32
C THR A 83 -4.81 -17.20 2.50
N ASP A 84 -5.64 -17.74 3.39
CA ASP A 84 -5.76 -19.19 3.59
C ASP A 84 -6.54 -19.88 2.46
N GLU A 85 -7.36 -19.15 1.71
CA GLU A 85 -8.09 -19.67 0.55
C GLU A 85 -7.13 -20.00 -0.60
N ALA A 86 -7.34 -21.14 -1.27
CA ALA A 86 -6.48 -21.59 -2.37
C ALA A 86 -6.83 -20.94 -3.71
N GLU A 87 -8.12 -20.65 -3.96
CA GLU A 87 -8.58 -20.06 -5.21
C GLU A 87 -8.14 -18.60 -5.31
N GLY A 88 -7.50 -18.22 -6.42
CA GLY A 88 -7.03 -16.85 -6.65
C GLY A 88 -5.85 -16.39 -5.79
N ARG A 89 -5.30 -17.24 -4.92
CA ARG A 89 -4.20 -16.90 -3.99
C ARG A 89 -2.94 -16.42 -4.71
N CYS A 90 -2.52 -17.17 -5.73
CA CYS A 90 -1.32 -16.84 -6.50
C CYS A 90 -1.43 -15.44 -7.12
N GLU A 91 -2.57 -15.14 -7.75
CA GLU A 91 -2.85 -13.85 -8.38
C GLU A 91 -2.90 -12.72 -7.35
N ALA A 92 -3.60 -12.92 -6.23
CA ALA A 92 -3.66 -11.94 -5.16
C ALA A 92 -2.29 -11.64 -4.56
N THR A 93 -1.46 -12.67 -4.38
CA THR A 93 -0.11 -12.54 -3.83
C THR A 93 0.85 -11.89 -4.83
N ARG A 94 0.73 -12.23 -6.12
CA ARG A 94 1.45 -11.57 -7.22
C ARG A 94 1.13 -10.08 -7.25
N ARG A 95 -0.16 -9.74 -7.20
CA ARG A 95 -0.61 -8.35 -7.20
C ARG A 95 -0.09 -7.58 -6.00
N PHE A 96 -0.18 -8.18 -4.81
CA PHE A 96 0.38 -7.61 -3.59
C PHE A 96 1.89 -7.36 -3.70
N TYR A 97 2.65 -8.29 -4.27
CA TYR A 97 4.08 -8.13 -4.54
C TYR A 97 4.36 -6.96 -5.49
N GLU A 98 3.60 -6.82 -6.57
CA GLU A 98 3.72 -5.72 -7.52
C GLU A 98 3.39 -4.36 -6.89
N ASP A 99 2.31 -4.28 -6.12
CA ASP A 99 1.88 -3.06 -5.45
C ASP A 99 2.88 -2.65 -4.35
N LEU A 100 3.48 -3.61 -3.64
CA LEU A 100 4.61 -3.36 -2.72
C LEU A 100 5.82 -2.77 -3.46
N MET A 101 6.24 -3.41 -4.56
CA MET A 101 7.39 -2.95 -5.35
C MET A 101 7.16 -1.53 -5.86
N ALA A 102 6.01 -1.29 -6.49
CA ALA A 102 5.63 0.02 -7.04
C ALA A 102 5.50 1.09 -5.94
N THR A 103 5.02 0.72 -4.76
CA THR A 103 4.91 1.64 -3.63
C THR A 103 6.29 2.01 -3.07
N ILE A 104 7.19 1.05 -2.92
CA ILE A 104 8.54 1.27 -2.37
C ILE A 104 9.43 2.06 -3.35
N ASP A 105 9.32 1.80 -4.65
CA ASP A 105 10.13 2.47 -5.69
C ASP A 105 9.90 4.00 -5.76
N LYS A 106 8.71 4.46 -5.34
CA LYS A 106 8.41 5.90 -5.19
C LYS A 106 9.30 6.60 -4.15
N TYR A 107 9.86 5.86 -3.20
CA TYR A 107 10.59 6.39 -2.05
C TYR A 107 12.08 6.11 -2.11
N VAL A 108 12.47 4.93 -2.60
CA VAL A 108 13.85 4.48 -2.67
C VAL A 108 14.12 3.73 -3.96
N GLU A 109 15.38 3.70 -4.36
CA GLU A 109 15.80 2.85 -5.46
C GLU A 109 15.61 1.37 -5.09
N VAL A 110 14.93 0.65 -5.98
CA VAL A 110 14.66 -0.77 -5.86
C VAL A 110 15.51 -1.52 -6.88
N GLU A 111 16.26 -2.52 -6.41
CA GLU A 111 16.99 -3.45 -7.26
C GLU A 111 16.15 -4.71 -7.48
N SER A 112 15.66 -4.90 -8.70
CA SER A 112 14.92 -6.10 -9.10
C SER A 112 15.82 -7.11 -9.80
N GLY A 113 15.45 -8.39 -9.71
CA GLY A 113 16.14 -9.46 -10.40
C GLY A 113 15.45 -10.80 -10.26
N SER A 114 15.82 -11.74 -11.12
CA SER A 114 15.37 -13.12 -11.06
C SER A 114 16.30 -13.99 -10.21
N GLU A 115 15.94 -15.26 -10.02
CA GLU A 115 16.82 -16.31 -9.50
C GLU A 115 18.26 -16.18 -10.05
N GLY A 116 19.26 -16.25 -9.16
CA GLY A 116 20.68 -16.11 -9.50
C GLY A 116 21.20 -14.68 -9.59
N SER A 117 20.33 -13.66 -9.57
CA SER A 117 20.72 -12.25 -9.48
C SER A 117 21.29 -11.90 -8.10
N GLY A 118 22.05 -10.80 -8.00
CA GLY A 118 22.42 -10.20 -6.73
C GLY A 118 21.21 -9.77 -5.89
N ALA A 119 20.09 -9.42 -6.53
CA ALA A 119 18.82 -9.10 -5.86
C ALA A 119 18.13 -10.33 -5.26
N ALA A 120 18.37 -11.53 -5.82
CA ALA A 120 17.84 -12.78 -5.31
C ALA A 120 18.64 -13.22 -4.07
N MET A 121 18.15 -12.79 -2.91
CA MET A 121 18.76 -13.05 -1.61
C MET A 121 18.34 -14.38 -0.98
N VAL A 122 17.30 -15.02 -1.52
CA VAL A 122 16.78 -16.32 -1.13
C VAL A 122 16.58 -17.14 -2.40
N SER A 123 17.19 -18.31 -2.46
CA SER A 123 17.15 -19.21 -3.63
C SER A 123 15.96 -20.17 -3.58
N SER A 124 15.57 -20.69 -4.75
CA SER A 124 14.53 -21.73 -4.84
C SER A 124 14.92 -23.02 -4.11
N MET A 125 16.22 -23.34 -4.03
CA MET A 125 16.73 -24.51 -3.32
C MET A 125 16.50 -24.40 -1.81
N GLU A 126 16.79 -23.24 -1.22
CA GLU A 126 16.52 -22.98 0.20
C GLU A 126 15.02 -23.04 0.54
N LEU A 127 14.16 -22.65 -0.41
CA LEU A 127 12.71 -22.74 -0.25
C LEU A 127 12.19 -24.18 -0.35
N ALA A 128 12.81 -25.01 -1.20
CA ALA A 128 12.44 -26.41 -1.38
C ALA A 128 12.79 -27.27 -0.15
N ASP A 129 13.95 -27.04 0.45
CA ASP A 129 14.39 -27.75 1.66
C ASP A 129 13.47 -27.51 2.88
N GLN A 130 12.71 -26.41 2.84
CA GLN A 130 11.83 -25.97 3.93
C GLN A 130 10.35 -26.03 3.54
N GLN A 131 10.03 -26.71 2.44
CA GLN A 131 8.67 -26.82 1.92
C GLN A 131 7.82 -27.76 2.78
N GLU A 132 6.85 -27.22 3.53
CA GLU A 132 5.74 -28.03 4.00
C GLU A 132 4.91 -28.49 2.79
N ALA A 133 4.58 -29.79 2.73
CA ALA A 133 4.02 -30.48 1.56
C ALA A 133 2.69 -29.89 1.01
N ALA A 134 2.06 -28.95 1.73
CA ALA A 134 0.76 -28.37 1.38
C ALA A 134 0.83 -27.03 0.62
N THR A 135 2.01 -26.43 0.47
CA THR A 135 2.14 -25.10 -0.16
C THR A 135 2.89 -25.21 -1.48
N HIS A 136 2.31 -24.77 -2.60
CA HIS A 136 3.08 -24.67 -3.84
C HIS A 136 4.09 -23.52 -3.72
N ALA A 137 5.33 -23.72 -4.16
CA ALA A 137 6.40 -22.71 -4.02
C ALA A 137 6.03 -21.36 -4.67
N ASP A 138 5.20 -21.39 -5.70
CA ASP A 138 4.76 -20.23 -6.49
C ASP A 138 3.56 -19.48 -5.89
N ASP A 139 3.03 -19.92 -4.75
CA ASP A 139 1.91 -19.25 -4.08
C ASP A 139 2.36 -18.41 -2.87
N ALA A 140 3.61 -18.54 -2.46
CA ALA A 140 4.14 -17.93 -1.25
C ALA A 140 4.85 -16.62 -1.53
N LEU A 141 4.49 -15.58 -0.77
CA LEU A 141 5.33 -14.40 -0.65
C LEU A 141 6.48 -14.71 0.30
N VAL A 142 7.70 -14.37 -0.08
CA VAL A 142 8.86 -14.45 0.80
C VAL A 142 9.30 -13.04 1.12
N VAL A 143 9.31 -12.69 2.40
CA VAL A 143 9.94 -11.45 2.90
C VAL A 143 11.30 -11.80 3.49
N PHE A 144 12.31 -10.98 3.22
CA PHE A 144 13.65 -11.24 3.70
C PHE A 144 14.38 -9.98 4.17
N ARG A 145 15.41 -10.23 4.98
CA ARG A 145 16.49 -9.29 5.26
C ARG A 145 17.83 -9.98 5.09
N SER A 146 18.76 -9.30 4.45
CA SER A 146 20.15 -9.70 4.36
C SER A 146 20.78 -9.92 5.74
N ARG A 147 21.76 -10.83 5.83
CA ARG A 147 22.44 -11.13 7.12
C ARG A 147 23.31 -9.99 7.61
N ASP A 148 23.85 -9.18 6.70
CA ASP A 148 24.64 -7.98 7.00
C ASP A 148 23.78 -6.74 7.27
N LEU A 149 22.44 -6.88 7.21
CA LEU A 149 21.47 -5.80 7.38
C LEU A 149 21.67 -4.64 6.38
N ALA A 150 22.24 -4.94 5.21
CA ALA A 150 22.34 -3.98 4.13
C ALA A 150 20.99 -3.79 3.41
N TRP A 151 20.31 -4.92 3.16
CA TRP A 151 19.15 -5.03 2.30
C TRP A 151 17.96 -5.70 3.00
N SER A 152 16.76 -5.28 2.60
CA SER A 152 15.50 -5.99 2.78
C SER A 152 14.80 -6.12 1.45
N GLY A 153 13.85 -7.04 1.35
CA GLY A 153 13.18 -7.25 0.10
C GLY A 153 12.13 -8.33 0.14
N PHE A 154 11.59 -8.58 -1.04
CA PHE A 154 10.56 -9.57 -1.26
C PHE A 154 10.94 -10.46 -2.44
N ARG A 155 10.38 -11.67 -2.43
CA ARG A 155 10.44 -12.61 -3.53
C ARG A 155 9.08 -13.26 -3.71
N PHE A 156 8.68 -13.45 -4.95
CA PHE A 156 7.50 -14.22 -5.33
C PHE A 156 7.79 -15.02 -6.60
N GLY A 157 7.64 -16.34 -6.53
CA GLY A 157 8.10 -17.24 -7.59
C GLY A 157 9.60 -17.06 -7.87
N ASN A 158 9.95 -16.73 -9.11
CA ASN A 158 11.33 -16.46 -9.55
C ASN A 158 11.74 -15.00 -9.45
N ASP A 159 10.81 -14.09 -9.15
CA ASP A 159 11.06 -12.66 -9.12
C ASP A 159 11.43 -12.22 -7.70
N SER A 160 12.41 -11.33 -7.60
CA SER A 160 12.80 -10.73 -6.34
C SER A 160 13.14 -9.26 -6.53
N PHE A 161 12.87 -8.46 -5.50
CA PHE A 161 13.42 -7.12 -5.41
C PHE A 161 13.94 -6.84 -4.02
N ARG A 162 14.94 -5.97 -3.93
CA ARG A 162 15.53 -5.50 -2.68
C ARG A 162 15.68 -3.99 -2.65
N PHE A 163 15.72 -3.46 -1.43
CA PHE A 163 15.89 -2.05 -1.12
C PHE A 163 16.67 -1.90 0.18
N ARG A 164 17.13 -0.68 0.47
CA ARG A 164 17.94 -0.43 1.67
C ARG A 164 17.18 -0.83 2.94
N TYR A 165 17.84 -1.61 3.79
CA TYR A 165 17.27 -2.01 5.08
C TYR A 165 16.87 -0.77 5.91
N TRP A 166 15.85 -0.93 6.75
CA TRP A 166 15.39 0.07 7.72
C TRP A 166 14.73 1.32 7.11
N ILE A 167 14.40 1.34 5.81
CA ILE A 167 13.75 2.51 5.21
C ILE A 167 12.27 2.65 5.60
N ILE A 168 11.56 1.52 5.73
CA ILE A 168 10.16 1.49 6.15
C ILE A 168 10.13 1.64 7.68
N SER A 169 9.33 2.59 8.18
CA SER A 169 9.14 2.83 9.62
C SER A 169 7.91 2.13 10.17
N ALA A 170 6.84 2.03 9.38
CA ALA A 170 5.62 1.35 9.77
C ALA A 170 4.94 0.65 8.59
N VAL A 171 4.25 -0.45 8.89
CA VAL A 171 3.29 -1.13 8.03
C VAL A 171 1.93 -0.99 8.72
N CYS A 172 1.03 -0.25 8.10
CA CYS A 172 -0.31 0.01 8.63
C CYS A 172 -1.32 -0.81 7.81
N PHE A 173 -2.10 -1.63 8.49
CA PHE A 173 -3.19 -2.41 7.90
C PHE A 173 -4.53 -1.81 8.31
N THR A 174 -5.39 -1.56 7.33
CA THR A 174 -6.72 -1.01 7.56
C THR A 174 -7.80 -1.96 7.02
N ASP A 175 -8.64 -2.48 7.92
CA ASP A 175 -9.83 -3.29 7.61
C ASP A 175 -11.08 -2.38 7.55
N PHE A 176 -11.57 -2.10 6.33
CA PHE A 176 -12.81 -1.35 6.12
C PHE A 176 -14.00 -2.30 6.18
N LEU A 177 -14.71 -2.23 7.30
CA LEU A 177 -15.91 -3.01 7.58
C LEU A 177 -17.07 -2.53 6.71
N PRO A 178 -17.86 -3.46 6.14
CA PRO A 178 -19.00 -3.10 5.30
C PRO A 178 -20.15 -2.53 6.13
N ALA A 179 -20.43 -1.22 6.06
CA ALA A 179 -21.73 -0.71 6.51
C ALA A 179 -22.79 -0.79 5.40
N LYS A 180 -22.40 -0.48 4.16
CA LYS A 180 -23.24 -0.60 2.94
C LYS A 180 -22.38 -0.98 1.73
N GLY A 181 -21.81 -2.18 1.73
CA GLY A 181 -20.93 -2.62 0.65
C GLY A 181 -20.29 -3.97 0.92
N SER A 182 -19.24 -4.30 0.17
CA SER A 182 -18.47 -5.53 0.39
C SER A 182 -17.35 -5.38 1.41
N GLY A 183 -17.02 -4.15 1.84
CA GLY A 183 -15.79 -3.85 2.58
C GLY A 183 -14.56 -4.04 1.69
N TYR A 184 -13.41 -3.56 2.16
CA TYR A 184 -12.13 -3.68 1.46
C TYR A 184 -10.97 -3.57 2.45
N TYR A 185 -9.76 -3.73 1.94
CA TYR A 185 -8.53 -3.70 2.71
C TYR A 185 -7.57 -2.66 2.14
N GLU A 186 -6.92 -1.89 2.99
CA GLU A 186 -5.86 -0.97 2.60
C GLU A 186 -4.57 -1.29 3.37
N VAL A 187 -3.45 -1.22 2.66
CA VAL A 187 -2.11 -1.30 3.26
C VAL A 187 -1.40 0.02 3.00
N ALA A 188 -0.91 0.63 4.09
CA ALA A 188 -0.07 1.82 4.04
C ALA A 188 1.34 1.48 4.54
N LEU A 189 2.34 2.01 3.83
CA LEU A 189 3.73 1.98 4.24
C LEU A 189 4.16 3.39 4.62
N GLU A 190 4.73 3.54 5.81
CA GLU A 190 5.43 4.75 6.22
C GLU A 190 6.93 4.59 6.00
N PHE A 191 7.57 5.67 5.56
CA PHE A 191 8.97 5.71 5.19
C PHE A 191 9.72 6.76 6.01
N LYS A 192 10.98 6.46 6.33
CA LYS A 192 11.90 7.40 6.99
C LYS A 192 12.37 8.53 6.06
N VAL A 193 12.09 8.41 4.77
CA VAL A 193 12.42 9.37 3.71
C VAL A 193 11.14 9.84 3.03
N SER A 194 11.17 11.03 2.47
CA SER A 194 10.07 11.52 1.65
C SER A 194 10.13 10.94 0.23
N ALA A 195 8.98 10.87 -0.43
CA ALA A 195 8.85 10.44 -1.82
C ALA A 195 9.80 11.23 -2.74
N ARG A 196 10.35 10.55 -3.74
CA ARG A 196 11.37 11.09 -4.65
C ARG A 196 10.81 12.18 -5.58
N ASP A 197 9.51 12.13 -5.85
CA ASP A 197 8.76 13.06 -6.68
C ASP A 197 8.13 14.23 -5.90
N ARG A 198 8.45 14.36 -4.60
CA ARG A 198 7.94 15.45 -3.75
C ARG A 198 8.26 16.82 -4.37
N PRO A 199 7.25 17.70 -4.55
CA PRO A 199 7.47 19.07 -5.03
C PRO A 199 8.39 19.89 -4.09
N PRO A 200 9.26 20.76 -4.63
CA PRO A 200 10.03 21.69 -3.83
C PRO A 200 9.13 22.57 -2.94
N GLY A 201 9.47 22.70 -1.66
CA GLY A 201 8.71 23.51 -0.70
C GLY A 201 7.48 22.83 -0.08
N ALA A 202 7.09 21.63 -0.53
CA ALA A 202 6.04 20.86 0.11
C ALA A 202 6.50 20.27 1.46
N ASN A 203 5.59 20.14 2.43
CA ASN A 203 5.90 19.54 3.73
C ASN A 203 6.37 18.10 3.56
N ALA A 204 7.60 17.81 3.96
CA ALA A 204 8.24 16.50 3.82
C ALA A 204 7.45 15.37 4.53
N GLU A 205 6.79 15.67 5.65
CA GLU A 205 6.06 14.69 6.45
C GLU A 205 4.83 14.13 5.72
N LEU A 206 4.16 14.94 4.90
CA LEU A 206 2.99 14.51 4.11
C LEU A 206 3.35 13.55 2.96
N TYR A 207 4.63 13.46 2.63
CA TYR A 207 5.15 12.62 1.55
C TYR A 207 5.98 11.48 2.10
N ARG A 208 5.74 11.05 3.36
CA ARG A 208 6.40 9.91 3.99
C ARG A 208 5.53 8.66 4.04
N SER A 209 4.32 8.69 3.47
CA SER A 209 3.43 7.54 3.46
C SER A 209 2.80 7.32 2.10
N SER A 210 2.65 6.05 1.73
CA SER A 210 1.92 5.65 0.53
C SER A 210 1.11 4.41 0.82
N ARG A 211 -0.01 4.28 0.11
CA ARG A 211 -1.02 3.27 0.35
C ARG A 211 -1.49 2.62 -0.95
N PHE A 212 -1.99 1.41 -0.83
CA PHE A 212 -2.62 0.67 -1.90
C PHE A 212 -3.69 -0.27 -1.35
N GLU A 213 -4.71 -0.55 -2.15
CA GLU A 213 -5.82 -1.43 -1.81
C GLU A 213 -5.47 -2.90 -2.09
N LEU A 214 -5.88 -3.82 -1.22
CA LEU A 214 -5.88 -5.24 -1.55
C LEU A 214 -7.22 -5.57 -2.21
N LEU A 215 -7.19 -5.93 -3.50
CA LEU A 215 -8.36 -6.27 -4.30
C LEU A 215 -8.94 -7.65 -3.94
N LEU A 216 -9.23 -7.83 -2.67
CA LEU A 216 -9.77 -9.03 -2.07
C LEU A 216 -11.08 -8.66 -1.38
N ARG A 217 -12.09 -9.52 -1.50
CA ARG A 217 -13.34 -9.34 -0.76
C ARG A 217 -13.06 -9.39 0.74
N ARG A 218 -13.75 -8.57 1.53
CA ARG A 218 -13.59 -8.59 2.99
C ARG A 218 -14.26 -9.82 3.62
N SER A 219 -13.56 -10.50 4.52
CA SER A 219 -14.10 -11.49 5.47
C SER A 219 -13.27 -11.51 6.75
N ASP A 220 -13.85 -11.86 7.89
CA ASP A 220 -13.13 -11.86 9.18
C ASP A 220 -11.90 -12.78 9.16
N SER A 221 -12.05 -14.00 8.64
CA SER A 221 -10.95 -14.95 8.49
C SER A 221 -9.81 -14.41 7.62
N ARG A 222 -10.14 -13.70 6.55
CA ARG A 222 -9.14 -13.10 5.65
C ARG A 222 -8.47 -11.90 6.29
N SER A 223 -9.22 -11.08 7.04
CA SER A 223 -8.65 -9.97 7.82
C SER A 223 -7.60 -10.49 8.81
N GLU A 224 -7.88 -11.58 9.52
CA GLU A 224 -6.93 -12.19 10.45
C GLU A 224 -5.68 -12.76 9.74
N ALA A 225 -5.85 -13.42 8.60
CA ALA A 225 -4.74 -13.96 7.81
C ALA A 225 -3.82 -12.84 7.28
N ILE A 226 -4.41 -11.78 6.70
CA ILE A 226 -3.67 -10.61 6.20
C ILE A 226 -2.96 -9.90 7.34
N ALA A 227 -3.64 -9.66 8.47
CA ALA A 227 -3.04 -9.03 9.64
C ALA A 227 -1.83 -9.82 10.16
N ALA A 228 -1.94 -11.15 10.22
CA ALA A 228 -0.84 -12.01 10.61
C ALA A 228 0.34 -11.91 9.63
N ALA A 229 0.07 -11.96 8.31
CA ALA A 229 1.11 -11.83 7.28
C ALA A 229 1.81 -10.46 7.35
N LEU A 230 1.06 -9.37 7.47
CA LEU A 230 1.61 -8.01 7.56
C LEU A 230 2.40 -7.79 8.85
N THR A 231 1.99 -8.42 9.95
CA THR A 231 2.76 -8.41 11.21
C THR A 231 4.14 -9.06 11.02
N GLU A 232 4.19 -10.21 10.35
CA GLU A 232 5.46 -10.89 10.04
C GLU A 232 6.33 -10.06 9.08
N ILE A 233 5.72 -9.44 8.07
CA ILE A 233 6.42 -8.52 7.15
C ILE A 233 7.05 -7.38 7.95
N ALA A 234 6.28 -6.69 8.78
CA ALA A 234 6.78 -5.59 9.60
C ALA A 234 7.95 -6.05 10.49
N ARG A 235 7.83 -7.22 11.13
CA ARG A 235 8.89 -7.80 11.95
C ARG A 235 10.18 -8.07 11.18
N VAL A 236 10.09 -8.68 10.00
CA VAL A 236 11.27 -8.98 9.17
C VAL A 236 11.94 -7.69 8.70
N LEU A 237 11.15 -6.69 8.32
CA LEU A 237 11.64 -5.38 7.88
C LEU A 237 12.16 -4.50 9.03
N GLY A 238 11.85 -4.84 10.29
CA GLY A 238 12.13 -4.00 11.44
C GLY A 238 11.22 -2.76 11.51
N ALA A 239 10.05 -2.80 10.89
CA ALA A 239 9.05 -1.75 10.96
C ALA A 239 8.09 -1.98 12.12
N ARG A 240 7.42 -0.90 12.57
CA ARG A 240 6.25 -1.03 13.46
C ARG A 240 5.08 -1.61 12.66
N TYR A 241 4.22 -2.37 13.32
CA TYR A 241 2.95 -2.81 12.75
C TYR A 241 1.81 -2.05 13.43
N GLU A 242 0.88 -1.55 12.64
CA GLU A 242 -0.33 -0.88 13.11
C GLU A 242 -1.55 -1.51 12.47
N TYR A 243 -2.57 -1.78 13.28
CA TYR A 243 -3.86 -2.28 12.82
C TYR A 243 -4.93 -1.25 13.11
N GLN A 244 -5.77 -1.00 12.12
CA GLN A 244 -6.89 -0.08 12.21
C GLN A 244 -8.13 -0.72 11.59
N SER A 245 -9.30 -0.44 12.14
CA SER A 245 -10.57 -0.87 11.57
C SER A 245 -11.54 0.32 11.54
N TYR A 246 -12.16 0.53 10.38
CA TYR A 246 -13.14 1.60 10.16
C TYR A 246 -14.44 1.01 9.62
N MET A 247 -15.55 1.67 9.92
CA MET A 247 -16.82 1.40 9.23
C MET A 247 -16.87 2.24 7.96
N ASP A 248 -17.13 1.60 6.82
CA ASP A 248 -17.37 2.29 5.56
C ASP A 248 -18.68 3.12 5.67
N ALA A 249 -18.63 4.44 5.50
CA ALA A 249 -19.74 5.35 5.87
C ALA A 249 -20.88 5.41 4.83
#